data_AF-A0A7C2E6S8-F1
#
_entry.id   AF-A0A7C2E6S8-F1
#
_cell.length_a   1.000
_cell.length_b   1.000
_cell.length_c   1.000
_cell.angle_alpha   90.00
_cell.angle_beta   90.00
_cell.angle_gamma   90.00
#
_symmetry.space_group_name_H-M   'P 1'
#
loop_
_entity.id
_entity.type
_entity.pdbx_description
1 polymer ?
#
loop_
_entity_poly.entity_id
_entity_poly.type
_entity_poly.pdbx_seq_one_letter_code
_entity_poly.pdbx_strand_id
1 'polypeptide(L)'
;MDMWEPYIQSTLEHVPEATDKIVFDKFHIAKHLHEAVDAVWRPDAHLLRRAGDARLVGTKYLWLMRPKDTQPDQRTTFRTLEASDLKLARA
;
A
#
# COMPACT_ATOMS: atom_id res chain seq x y z
N MET A 1 11.94 -1.75 14.65
CA MET A 1 11.65 -0.50 15.37
C MET A 1 10.53 0.28 14.67
N ASP A 2 9.89 1.19 15.40
CA ASP A 2 8.94 2.14 14.83
C ASP A 2 9.66 3.08 13.83
N MET A 3 8.93 3.63 12.88
CA MET A 3 9.44 4.59 11.89
C MET A 3 9.35 6.04 12.37
N TRP A 4 9.07 6.26 13.66
CA TRP A 4 8.99 7.61 14.20
C TRP A 4 10.39 8.25 14.29
N GLU A 5 10.51 9.45 13.71
CA GLU A 5 11.76 10.18 13.54
C GLU A 5 12.64 10.27 14.80
N PRO A 6 12.12 10.58 16.02
CA PRO A 6 12.93 10.66 17.22
C PRO A 6 13.60 9.33 17.61
N TYR A 7 12.95 8.18 17.35
CA TYR A 7 13.57 6.89 17.59
C TYR A 7 14.72 6.63 16.62
N ILE A 8 14.56 7.03 15.35
CA ILE A 8 15.61 6.92 14.33
C ILE A 8 16.80 7.79 14.73
N GLN A 9 16.58 9.07 15.02
CA GLN A 9 17.63 10.01 15.41
C GLN A 9 18.35 9.56 16.68
N SER A 10 17.61 9.17 17.73
CA SER A 10 18.22 8.68 18.96
C SER A 10 19.08 7.42 18.72
N THR A 11 18.61 6.51 17.85
CA THR A 11 19.37 5.29 17.49
C THR A 11 20.65 5.66 16.74
N LEU A 12 20.58 6.58 15.77
CA LEU A 12 21.74 7.07 15.02
C LEU A 12 22.78 7.74 15.92
N GLU A 13 22.34 8.48 16.93
CA GLU A 13 23.23 9.18 17.86
C GLU A 13 23.94 8.26 18.85
N HIS A 14 23.25 7.21 19.34
CA HIS A 14 23.72 6.45 20.51
C HIS A 14 24.19 5.02 20.18
N VAL A 15 23.83 4.47 19.02
CA VAL A 15 24.18 3.10 18.64
C VAL A 15 25.30 3.12 17.59
N PRO A 16 26.49 2.56 17.87
CA PRO A 16 27.54 2.42 16.86
C PRO A 16 27.05 1.62 15.66
N GLU A 17 27.34 2.08 14.44
CA GLU A 17 26.89 1.45 13.18
C GLU A 17 25.35 1.32 13.12
N ALA A 18 24.62 2.26 13.72
CA ALA A 18 23.16 2.26 13.75
C ALA A 18 22.51 2.06 12.39
N THR A 19 23.06 2.68 11.33
CA THR A 19 22.52 2.60 9.97
C THR A 19 22.33 1.17 9.48
N ASP A 20 23.27 0.26 9.81
CA ASP A 20 23.22 -1.14 9.39
C ASP A 20 22.34 -2.00 10.32
N LYS A 21 21.93 -1.45 11.47
CA LYS A 21 21.18 -2.14 12.53
C LYS A 21 19.71 -1.72 12.58
N ILE A 22 19.34 -0.62 11.94
CA ILE A 22 17.95 -0.17 11.86
C ILE A 22 17.15 -1.13 10.98
N VAL A 23 16.22 -1.84 11.62
CA VAL A 23 15.23 -2.69 10.95
C VAL A 23 13.85 -2.23 11.36
N PHE A 24 13.03 -1.82 10.41
CA PHE A 24 11.64 -1.42 10.68
C PHE A 24 10.74 -2.63 10.87
N ASP A 25 9.82 -2.53 11.83
CA ASP A 25 8.84 -3.59 12.00
C ASP A 25 7.82 -3.56 10.85
N LYS A 26 7.47 -4.77 10.36
CA LYS A 26 6.56 -4.97 9.24
C LYS A 26 5.19 -4.31 9.47
N PHE A 27 4.73 -4.23 10.71
CA PHE A 27 3.44 -3.63 11.06
C PHE A 27 3.36 -2.16 10.60
N HIS A 28 4.39 -1.35 10.89
CA HIS A 28 4.38 0.07 10.51
C HIS A 28 4.41 0.23 8.99
N ILE A 29 5.24 -0.55 8.30
CA ILE A 29 5.29 -0.55 6.83
C ILE A 29 3.92 -0.92 6.24
N ALA A 30 3.31 -2.01 6.74
CA ALA A 30 2.01 -2.45 6.26
C ALA A 30 0.91 -1.43 6.53
N LYS A 31 0.93 -0.75 7.68
CA LYS A 31 -0.02 0.32 8.02
C LYS A 31 0.09 1.49 7.04
N HIS A 32 1.29 2.01 6.79
CA HIS A 32 1.49 3.10 5.84
C HIS A 32 1.10 2.72 4.41
N LEU A 33 1.41 1.48 3.99
CA LEU A 33 0.97 0.98 2.69
C LEU A 33 -0.57 0.97 2.58
N HIS A 34 -1.27 0.48 3.62
CA HIS A 34 -2.73 0.51 3.66
C HIS A 34 -3.27 1.94 3.54
N GLU A 35 -2.72 2.88 4.29
CA GLU A 35 -3.14 4.29 4.28
C GLU A 35 -2.91 4.93 2.91
N ALA A 36 -1.75 4.70 2.30
CA ALA A 36 -1.41 5.22 0.98
C ALA A 36 -2.35 4.70 -0.12
N VAL A 37 -2.59 3.38 -0.16
CA VAL A 37 -3.53 2.79 -1.12
C VAL A 37 -4.94 3.33 -0.90
N ASP A 38 -5.37 3.44 0.35
CA ASP A 38 -6.71 3.89 0.70
C ASP A 38 -6.96 5.36 0.35
N ALA A 39 -5.93 6.21 0.45
CA ALA A 39 -5.99 7.62 0.06
C ALA A 39 -6.27 7.83 -1.44
N VAL A 40 -5.85 6.89 -2.29
CA VAL A 40 -6.08 6.95 -3.75
C VAL A 40 -7.28 6.11 -4.17
N TRP A 41 -7.49 4.94 -3.55
CA TRP A 41 -8.58 4.03 -3.87
C TRP A 41 -9.95 4.61 -3.49
N ARG A 42 -10.09 5.25 -2.32
CA ARG A 42 -11.40 5.75 -1.85
C ARG A 42 -12.02 6.80 -2.79
N PRO A 43 -11.30 7.86 -3.21
CA PRO A 43 -11.85 8.84 -4.14
C PRO A 43 -12.26 8.23 -5.48
N ASP A 44 -11.40 7.40 -6.07
CA ASP A 44 -11.66 6.75 -7.37
C ASP A 44 -12.87 5.82 -7.27
N ALA A 45 -12.93 4.96 -6.25
CA ALA A 45 -14.05 4.05 -6.05
C ALA A 45 -15.37 4.80 -5.82
N HIS A 46 -15.33 5.93 -5.11
CA HIS A 46 -16.51 6.76 -4.89
C HIS A 46 -16.98 7.46 -6.18
N LEU A 47 -16.07 7.97 -7.01
CA LEU A 47 -16.40 8.57 -8.31
C LEU A 47 -17.03 7.54 -9.26
N LEU A 48 -16.43 6.36 -9.38
CA LEU A 48 -16.97 5.27 -10.18
C LEU A 48 -18.36 4.85 -9.69
N ARG A 49 -18.53 4.67 -8.38
CA ARG A 49 -19.82 4.28 -7.80
C ARG A 49 -20.93 5.30 -8.11
N ARG A 50 -20.62 6.60 -8.09
CA ARG A 50 -21.57 7.65 -8.50
C ARG A 50 -21.97 7.57 -9.97
N ALA A 51 -21.06 7.11 -10.82
CA ALA A 51 -21.32 6.86 -12.24
C ALA A 51 -22.01 5.49 -12.51
N GLY A 52 -22.36 4.73 -11.47
CA GLY A 52 -22.95 3.39 -11.60
C GLY A 52 -21.92 2.29 -11.92
N ASP A 53 -20.63 2.59 -11.81
CA ASP A 53 -19.54 1.65 -12.08
C ASP A 53 -19.03 1.02 -10.77
N ALA A 54 -19.12 -0.30 -10.69
CA ALA A 54 -18.73 -1.09 -9.53
C ALA A 54 -17.38 -1.81 -9.68
N ARG A 55 -16.58 -1.53 -10.72
CA ARG A 55 -15.34 -2.27 -11.01
C ARG A 55 -14.29 -2.24 -9.89
N LEU A 56 -14.29 -1.20 -9.03
CA LEU A 56 -13.40 -1.14 -7.87
C LEU A 56 -13.97 -1.79 -6.60
N VAL A 57 -15.24 -2.20 -6.58
CA VAL A 57 -15.86 -2.82 -5.40
C VAL A 57 -15.18 -4.15 -5.07
N GLY A 58 -14.75 -4.32 -3.81
CA GLY A 58 -14.05 -5.53 -3.35
C GLY A 58 -12.59 -5.66 -3.80
N THR A 59 -12.06 -4.69 -4.56
CA THR A 59 -10.71 -4.79 -5.14
C THR A 59 -9.60 -4.22 -4.26
N LYS A 60 -9.93 -3.48 -3.19
CA LYS A 60 -8.94 -2.79 -2.34
C LYS A 60 -7.78 -3.68 -1.92
N TYR A 61 -8.07 -4.91 -1.49
CA TYR A 61 -7.03 -5.82 -1.01
C TYR A 61 -6.16 -6.39 -2.13
N LEU A 62 -6.61 -6.39 -3.39
CA LEU A 62 -5.78 -6.82 -4.53
C LEU A 62 -4.52 -5.96 -4.67
N TRP A 63 -4.60 -4.68 -4.30
CA TRP A 63 -3.48 -3.71 -4.32
C TRP A 63 -2.50 -3.89 -3.15
N LEU A 64 -2.87 -4.66 -2.14
CA LEU A 64 -2.12 -4.83 -0.89
C LEU A 64 -1.54 -6.24 -0.76
N MET A 65 -2.02 -7.18 -1.57
CA MET A 65 -1.58 -8.56 -1.54
C MET A 65 -0.19 -8.72 -2.16
N ARG A 66 0.61 -9.59 -1.56
CA ARG A 66 1.90 -9.97 -2.13
C ARG A 66 1.66 -10.87 -3.34
N PRO A 67 2.46 -10.76 -4.42
CA PRO A 67 2.28 -11.60 -5.59
C PRO A 67 2.23 -13.10 -5.25
N LYS A 68 3.11 -13.58 -4.36
CA LYS A 68 3.12 -14.99 -3.93
C LYS A 68 1.85 -15.47 -3.23
N ASP A 69 1.07 -14.55 -2.65
CA ASP A 69 -0.15 -14.85 -1.88
C ASP A 69 -1.43 -14.63 -2.73
N THR A 70 -1.29 -14.25 -4.02
CA THR A 70 -2.42 -13.98 -4.93
C THR A 70 -2.76 -15.18 -5.82
N GLN A 71 -4.05 -15.45 -5.98
CA GLN A 71 -4.57 -16.46 -6.89
C GLN A 71 -4.52 -15.98 -8.36
N PRO A 72 -4.52 -16.88 -9.37
CA PRO A 72 -4.39 -16.50 -10.78
C PRO A 72 -5.49 -15.56 -11.30
N ASP A 73 -6.73 -15.75 -10.83
CA ASP A 73 -7.89 -14.91 -11.14
C ASP A 73 -7.76 -13.51 -10.53
N GLN A 74 -7.30 -13.42 -9.28
CA GLN A 74 -7.00 -12.18 -8.58
C GLN A 74 -5.89 -11.39 -9.28
N ARG A 75 -4.84 -12.10 -9.73
CA ARG A 75 -3.77 -11.48 -10.53
C ARG A 75 -4.29 -10.93 -11.84
N THR A 76 -5.12 -11.69 -12.54
CA THR A 76 -5.73 -11.23 -13.80
C THR A 76 -6.58 -9.99 -13.58
N THR A 77 -7.40 -10.00 -12.53
CA THR A 77 -8.23 -8.84 -12.13
C THR A 77 -7.36 -7.63 -11.81
N PHE A 78 -6.31 -7.83 -11.01
CA PHE A 78 -5.35 -6.78 -10.67
C PHE A 78 -4.71 -6.17 -11.93
N ARG A 79 -4.21 -6.99 -12.86
CA ARG A 79 -3.61 -6.51 -14.11
C ARG A 79 -4.58 -5.72 -14.98
N THR A 80 -5.85 -6.13 -15.04
CA THR A 80 -6.88 -5.38 -15.75
C THR A 80 -7.13 -4.01 -15.12
N LEU A 81 -7.12 -3.92 -13.79
CA LEU A 81 -7.29 -2.65 -13.08
C LEU A 81 -6.05 -1.75 -13.18
N GLU A 82 -4.85 -2.34 -13.11
CA GLU A 82 -3.56 -1.66 -13.29
C GLU A 82 -3.40 -1.08 -14.71
N ALA A 83 -3.97 -1.72 -15.72
CA ALA A 83 -3.94 -1.23 -17.11
C ALA A 83 -4.99 -0.13 -17.41
N SER A 84 -5.72 0.35 -16.41
CA SER A 84 -6.78 1.35 -16.60
C SER A 84 -6.33 2.79 -16.38
N ASP A 85 -7.13 3.76 -16.83
CA ASP A 85 -6.85 5.20 -16.63
C ASP A 85 -7.13 5.70 -15.19
N LEU A 86 -7.43 4.80 -14.26
CA LEU A 86 -7.69 5.14 -12.86
C LEU A 86 -6.47 5.86 -12.27
N LYS A 87 -6.72 6.81 -11.38
CA LYS A 87 -5.63 7.46 -10.65
C LYS A 87 -4.92 6.45 -9.77
N LEU A 88 -5.66 5.52 -9.19
CA LEU A 88 -5.15 4.38 -8.45
C LEU A 88 -4.17 3.52 -9.25
N ALA A 89 -4.37 3.37 -10.56
CA ALA A 89 -3.54 2.53 -11.42
C ALA A 89 -2.22 3.22 -11.84
N ARG A 90 -2.11 4.53 -11.66
CA ARG A 90 -0.96 5.36 -12.08
C ARG A 90 -0.14 5.94 -10.92
N ALA A 91 -0.57 5.69 -9.69
CA ALA A 91 0.09 6.14 -8.47
C ALA A 91 1.28 5.23 -8.12
#